data_AF-A0A1F5TMY2-F1
#
_entry.id   AF-A0A1F5TMY2-F1
#
_cell.length_a   1.000
_cell.length_b   1.000
_cell.length_c   1.000
_cell.angle_alpha   90.00
_cell.angle_beta   90.00
_cell.angle_gamma   90.00
#
_symmetry.space_group_name_H-M   'P 1'
#
loop_
_entity.id
_entity.type
_entity.pdbx_description
1 polymer ?
#
loop_
_entity_poly.entity_id
_entity_poly.type
_entity_poly.pdbx_seq_one_letter_code
_entity_poly.pdbx_strand_id
1 'polypeptide(L)'
;MFWNKKKDADGVVQTTAGGLKKGHWALRFVGFILMVPVNLIKVLFKKKAKRVEGVAGDAVSEDVENSNAESSVMALPAVLDSKEKTEEGQLEEGGDFQNTEPEPEEKKKMGLFGRIIWTLNIIGVLYFVYFLGFTVPLGPNEGAVRKNILFGISDVAVSGPGRVFRIPWLQSIVPMDCSIRYAEFIPEVKVVLGEYFDEVVPNTGLRMPNKSNTYVQVRLVVPYKPYKEPKYNKDGKLIHGGPYQLNLRTGLKTDRISKNVNNIIETEAIKFFGGLSQDGFYLPDPKNPENNYLHQKNQKLLEKLREIWAPDGIEILDCLLETFYFEDKNIEQKIFEKNLQVVEEELKTARLAQMTKEAELRRVDAEGLARVGAEKQRGLSEANAIEAEANLYFTQKSSLGLTAVNNAIASQTQQREKAVEGVGGERLIKIRKAQVMSNIMSSGIINGNPIEMITKEVK
;
A
#
# COMPACT_ATOMS: atom_id res chain seq x y z
N MET A 1 -8.88 -53.52 -11.72
CA MET A 1 -8.99 -53.70 -13.19
C MET A 1 -7.61 -54.10 -13.67
N PHE A 2 -7.39 -55.38 -13.98
CA PHE A 2 -6.12 -55.87 -14.50
C PHE A 2 -5.97 -55.42 -15.95
N TRP A 3 -4.87 -54.73 -16.27
CA TRP A 3 -4.50 -54.42 -17.65
C TRP A 3 -3.47 -55.44 -18.11
N ASN A 4 -3.85 -56.28 -19.08
CA ASN A 4 -2.94 -57.19 -19.75
C ASN A 4 -2.40 -56.47 -20.99
N LYS A 5 -1.08 -56.25 -21.06
CA LYS A 5 -0.39 -55.70 -22.24
C LYS A 5 0.18 -56.85 -23.05
N LYS A 6 -0.36 -57.09 -24.25
CA LYS A 6 0.38 -57.76 -25.32
C LYS A 6 0.90 -56.70 -26.30
N LYS A 7 2.17 -56.81 -26.66
CA LYS A 7 2.83 -56.05 -27.72
C LYS A 7 2.85 -56.91 -28.98
N ASP A 8 2.38 -56.36 -30.09
CA ASP A 8 2.64 -56.89 -31.42
C ASP A 8 3.63 -55.96 -32.16
N ALA A 9 4.31 -56.52 -33.16
CA ALA A 9 5.65 -56.11 -33.62
C ALA A 9 5.76 -54.85 -34.51
N ASP A 10 4.66 -54.17 -34.86
CA ASP A 10 4.69 -53.13 -35.90
C ASP A 10 4.34 -51.70 -35.42
N GLY A 11 4.62 -51.36 -34.15
CA GLY A 11 4.86 -49.97 -33.75
C GLY A 11 3.73 -48.93 -33.93
N VAL A 12 2.50 -49.31 -34.25
CA VAL A 12 1.35 -48.39 -34.38
C VAL A 12 0.32 -48.65 -33.28
N VAL A 13 0.15 -47.69 -32.37
CA VAL A 13 -0.88 -47.73 -31.32
C VAL A 13 -2.20 -47.25 -31.91
N GLN A 14 -3.03 -48.18 -32.40
CA GLN A 14 -4.44 -47.90 -32.67
C GLN A 14 -5.26 -48.08 -31.40
N THR A 15 -5.91 -47.01 -30.93
CA THR A 15 -6.92 -47.05 -29.87
C THR A 15 -8.29 -47.16 -30.51
N THR A 16 -8.84 -48.37 -30.58
CA THR A 16 -10.23 -48.59 -30.95
C THR A 16 -11.10 -48.55 -29.70
N ALA A 17 -12.04 -47.60 -29.66
CA ALA A 17 -13.04 -47.48 -28.62
C ALA A 17 -14.05 -48.64 -28.73
N GLY A 18 -13.92 -49.63 -27.86
CA GLY A 18 -14.93 -50.68 -27.68
C GLY A 18 -16.23 -50.08 -27.13
N GLY A 19 -17.23 -49.92 -27.99
CA GLY A 19 -18.58 -49.50 -27.62
C GLY A 19 -19.25 -50.49 -26.68
N LEU A 20 -19.27 -50.16 -25.39
CA LEU A 20 -20.01 -50.91 -24.37
C LEU A 20 -21.48 -50.49 -24.41
N LYS A 21 -22.37 -51.38 -24.85
CA LYS A 21 -23.84 -51.23 -24.78
C LYS A 21 -24.29 -51.09 -23.31
N LYS A 22 -24.32 -49.87 -22.77
CA LYS A 22 -24.76 -49.52 -21.40
C LYS A 22 -26.17 -48.92 -21.34
N GLY A 23 -27.05 -49.27 -22.28
CA GLY A 23 -28.40 -48.69 -22.39
C GLY A 23 -29.57 -49.50 -21.81
N HIS A 24 -29.38 -50.72 -21.31
CA HIS A 24 -30.52 -51.61 -21.00
C HIS A 24 -30.69 -52.02 -19.53
N TRP A 25 -29.67 -51.84 -18.68
CA TRP A 25 -29.80 -52.22 -17.27
C TRP A 25 -30.45 -51.13 -16.39
N ALA A 26 -30.26 -49.85 -16.72
CA ALA A 26 -30.82 -48.75 -15.93
C ALA A 26 -32.35 -48.64 -16.03
N LEU A 27 -32.94 -48.88 -17.22
CA LEU A 27 -34.40 -48.87 -17.39
C LEU A 27 -35.09 -50.04 -16.68
N ARG A 28 -34.44 -51.20 -16.56
CA ARG A 28 -35.01 -52.36 -15.85
C ARG A 28 -35.03 -52.19 -14.34
N PHE A 29 -34.09 -51.41 -13.77
CA PHE A 29 -34.04 -51.17 -12.33
C PHE A 29 -35.09 -50.15 -11.87
N VAL A 30 -35.36 -49.11 -12.67
CA VAL A 30 -36.43 -48.13 -12.40
C VAL A 30 -37.82 -48.76 -12.50
N GLY A 31 -38.02 -49.67 -13.48
CA GLY A 31 -39.26 -50.44 -13.58
C GLY A 31 -39.51 -51.39 -12.39
N PHE A 32 -38.44 -51.94 -11.80
CA PHE A 32 -38.56 -52.84 -10.65
C PHE A 32 -38.95 -52.10 -9.37
N ILE A 33 -38.43 -50.88 -9.15
CA ILE A 33 -38.74 -50.08 -7.95
C ILE A 33 -40.20 -49.55 -8.00
N LEU A 34 -40.73 -49.26 -9.19
CA LEU A 34 -42.13 -48.83 -9.35
C LEU A 34 -43.16 -49.97 -9.27
N MET A 35 -42.74 -51.24 -9.41
CA MET A 35 -43.64 -52.40 -9.35
C MET A 35 -43.90 -52.93 -7.93
N VAL A 36 -43.00 -52.67 -6.98
CA VAL A 36 -43.12 -53.18 -5.61
C VAL A 36 -44.32 -52.62 -4.81
N PRO A 37 -44.71 -51.33 -4.90
CA PRO A 37 -45.85 -50.84 -4.12
C PRO A 37 -47.22 -51.34 -4.62
N VAL A 38 -47.34 -51.74 -5.90
CA VAL A 38 -48.63 -52.17 -6.49
C VAL A 38 -49.07 -53.55 -5.98
N ASN A 39 -48.13 -54.47 -5.77
CA ASN A 39 -48.44 -55.81 -5.27
C ASN A 39 -48.66 -55.85 -3.76
N LEU A 40 -48.02 -54.98 -2.98
CA LEU A 40 -48.21 -54.92 -1.53
C LEU A 40 -49.62 -54.39 -1.15
N ILE A 41 -50.14 -53.42 -1.92
CA ILE A 41 -51.49 -52.86 -1.74
C ILE A 41 -52.58 -53.90 -2.07
N LYS A 42 -52.37 -54.76 -3.09
CA LYS A 42 -53.29 -55.87 -3.40
C LYS A 42 -53.36 -56.93 -2.29
N VAL A 43 -52.26 -57.18 -1.58
CA VAL A 43 -52.22 -58.16 -0.48
C VAL A 43 -52.89 -57.63 0.78
N LEU A 44 -52.80 -56.33 1.07
CA LEU A 44 -53.44 -55.71 2.23
C LEU A 44 -54.97 -55.60 2.08
N PHE A 45 -55.49 -55.40 0.86
CA PHE A 45 -56.94 -55.40 0.63
C PHE A 45 -57.59 -56.80 0.69
N LYS A 46 -56.84 -57.87 0.39
CA LYS A 46 -57.35 -59.26 0.51
C LYS A 46 -57.45 -59.74 1.97
N LYS A 47 -56.69 -59.17 2.90
CA LYS A 47 -56.66 -59.57 4.32
C LYS A 47 -57.75 -58.92 5.16
N LYS A 48 -58.36 -57.81 4.71
CA LYS A 48 -59.39 -57.07 5.46
C LYS A 48 -60.82 -57.58 5.26
N ALA A 49 -61.05 -58.49 4.30
CA ALA A 49 -62.37 -59.06 4.01
C ALA A 49 -62.72 -60.34 4.83
N LYS A 50 -61.91 -60.71 5.83
CA LYS A 50 -62.10 -61.98 6.57
C LYS A 50 -62.10 -61.88 8.10
N ARG A 51 -62.31 -60.68 8.66
CA ARG A 51 -62.52 -60.47 10.10
C ARG A 51 -63.55 -59.39 10.35
N VAL A 52 -64.82 -59.73 10.18
CA VAL A 52 -65.93 -59.05 10.86
C VAL A 52 -66.98 -60.11 11.15
N GLU A 53 -66.96 -60.67 12.36
CA GLU A 53 -68.14 -61.28 13.00
C GLU A 53 -67.88 -61.41 14.51
N GLY A 54 -68.62 -60.61 15.29
CA GLY A 54 -68.97 -60.77 16.71
C GLY A 54 -67.93 -60.37 17.79
N VAL A 55 -68.27 -59.79 18.95
CA VAL A 55 -69.49 -59.23 19.59
C VAL A 55 -69.00 -58.32 20.75
N ALA A 56 -69.87 -57.38 21.16
CA ALA A 56 -69.94 -56.49 22.35
C ALA A 56 -69.25 -56.93 23.67
N GLY A 57 -68.94 -56.07 24.65
CA GLY A 57 -69.35 -54.68 24.90
C GLY A 57 -68.70 -54.09 26.19
N ASP A 58 -69.30 -53.00 26.66
CA ASP A 58 -69.16 -52.28 27.95
C ASP A 58 -68.10 -51.16 28.13
N ALA A 59 -68.59 -49.93 27.86
CA ALA A 59 -68.64 -48.69 28.66
C ALA A 59 -67.63 -48.39 29.81
N VAL A 60 -67.11 -47.14 29.85
CA VAL A 60 -67.44 -46.04 30.82
C VAL A 60 -66.32 -44.96 30.88
N SER A 61 -66.77 -43.68 30.91
CA SER A 61 -66.18 -42.38 31.41
C SER A 61 -64.90 -41.78 30.78
N GLU A 62 -64.96 -40.58 30.15
CA GLU A 62 -64.68 -39.20 30.69
C GLU A 62 -63.15 -38.97 30.91
N ASP A 63 -62.45 -37.96 30.37
CA ASP A 63 -62.56 -36.48 30.39
C ASP A 63 -61.90 -35.87 29.10
N VAL A 64 -62.39 -34.82 28.41
CA VAL A 64 -62.41 -33.35 28.63
C VAL A 64 -61.04 -32.63 28.58
N GLU A 65 -61.03 -31.49 27.85
CA GLU A 65 -60.01 -30.43 27.60
C GLU A 65 -59.27 -30.53 26.25
N ASN A 66 -59.52 -29.73 25.19
CA ASN A 66 -59.96 -28.35 24.95
C ASN A 66 -58.83 -27.28 25.06
N SER A 67 -58.37 -26.79 23.90
CA SER A 67 -57.93 -25.40 23.56
C SER A 67 -57.10 -25.44 22.26
N ASN A 68 -57.55 -24.93 21.11
CA ASN A 68 -57.75 -23.54 20.67
C ASN A 68 -56.52 -22.63 20.82
N ALA A 69 -55.95 -22.23 19.67
CA ALA A 69 -55.60 -20.85 19.28
C ALA A 69 -54.89 -20.91 17.90
N GLU A 70 -55.56 -20.53 16.81
CA GLU A 70 -55.52 -19.18 16.22
C GLU A 70 -54.15 -18.84 15.61
N SER A 71 -54.02 -18.88 14.27
CA SER A 71 -54.35 -17.81 13.31
C SER A 71 -53.28 -16.72 13.25
N SER A 72 -52.74 -16.48 12.05
CA SER A 72 -52.38 -15.13 11.59
C SER A 72 -52.12 -15.17 10.08
N VAL A 73 -52.98 -14.43 9.40
CA VAL A 73 -53.05 -14.13 7.97
C VAL A 73 -52.43 -12.73 7.77
N MET A 74 -51.64 -12.54 6.71
CA MET A 74 -51.52 -11.27 5.96
C MET A 74 -51.11 -11.63 4.51
N ALA A 75 -52.00 -11.57 3.51
CA ALA A 75 -52.43 -10.40 2.73
C ALA A 75 -51.28 -9.79 1.88
N LEU A 76 -51.16 -10.15 0.59
CA LEU A 76 -51.60 -9.40 -0.63
C LEU A 76 -50.50 -8.44 -1.17
N PRO A 77 -50.51 -7.97 -2.45
CA PRO A 77 -51.48 -8.20 -3.53
C PRO A 77 -50.91 -8.61 -4.91
N ALA A 78 -51.84 -9.01 -5.77
CA ALA A 78 -51.71 -9.10 -7.21
C ALA A 78 -51.73 -7.70 -7.87
N VAL A 79 -51.04 -7.56 -9.00
CA VAL A 79 -51.27 -6.50 -10.00
C VAL A 79 -51.41 -7.16 -11.36
N LEU A 80 -52.52 -6.84 -12.01
CA LEU A 80 -52.95 -7.18 -13.37
C LEU A 80 -52.61 -6.04 -14.34
N ASP A 81 -52.81 -6.33 -15.63
CA ASP A 81 -52.89 -5.43 -16.81
C ASP A 81 -51.58 -5.02 -17.49
N SER A 82 -51.48 -4.92 -18.82
CA SER A 82 -52.34 -5.30 -19.96
C SER A 82 -51.61 -4.96 -21.28
N LYS A 83 -52.12 -5.51 -22.39
CA LYS A 83 -52.09 -4.98 -23.78
C LYS A 83 -50.78 -4.96 -24.57
N GLU A 84 -50.65 -5.72 -25.66
CA GLU A 84 -51.30 -5.59 -27.00
C GLU A 84 -50.51 -4.64 -27.91
N LYS A 85 -49.82 -5.19 -28.92
CA LYS A 85 -49.82 -4.64 -30.29
C LYS A 85 -49.21 -5.57 -31.34
N THR A 86 -49.89 -5.56 -32.47
CA THR A 86 -49.75 -6.25 -33.75
C THR A 86 -48.94 -5.39 -34.74
N GLU A 87 -48.18 -6.01 -35.65
CA GLU A 87 -47.76 -5.53 -37.00
C GLU A 87 -46.94 -6.70 -37.61
N GLU A 88 -47.45 -7.50 -38.55
CA GLU A 88 -47.63 -7.32 -40.01
C GLU A 88 -46.34 -7.07 -40.82
N GLY A 89 -46.05 -7.95 -41.79
CA GLY A 89 -45.34 -7.58 -43.02
C GLY A 89 -44.14 -8.43 -43.50
N GLN A 90 -44.43 -9.48 -44.28
CA GLN A 90 -43.86 -9.81 -45.62
C GLN A 90 -42.35 -10.14 -45.78
N LEU A 91 -41.87 -10.92 -46.76
CA LEU A 91 -42.27 -12.02 -47.66
C LEU A 91 -40.93 -12.37 -48.37
N GLU A 92 -40.57 -13.66 -48.54
CA GLU A 92 -40.05 -14.24 -49.80
C GLU A 92 -39.49 -15.68 -49.64
N GLU A 93 -40.02 -16.53 -50.53
CA GLU A 93 -39.53 -17.72 -51.26
C GLU A 93 -38.27 -18.47 -50.78
N GLY A 94 -38.16 -19.80 -50.84
CA GLY A 94 -38.95 -20.85 -51.46
C GLY A 94 -38.20 -22.17 -51.26
N GLY A 95 -38.92 -23.29 -51.14
CA GLY A 95 -38.29 -24.60 -50.95
C GLY A 95 -39.33 -25.69 -50.75
N ASP A 96 -39.71 -26.32 -51.86
CA ASP A 96 -40.63 -27.46 -51.90
C ASP A 96 -40.11 -28.63 -51.04
N PHE A 97 -40.79 -28.87 -49.93
CA PHE A 97 -40.73 -30.14 -49.21
C PHE A 97 -42.14 -30.68 -48.99
N GLN A 98 -42.37 -31.88 -49.50
CA GLN A 98 -43.62 -32.62 -49.40
C GLN A 98 -43.98 -32.86 -47.93
N ASN A 99 -45.03 -32.18 -47.47
CA ASN A 99 -45.70 -32.44 -46.19
C ASN A 99 -46.47 -33.77 -46.28
N THR A 100 -45.96 -34.82 -45.66
CA THR A 100 -46.82 -35.87 -45.10
C THR A 100 -47.31 -35.38 -43.74
N GLU A 101 -48.58 -35.01 -43.66
CA GLU A 101 -49.28 -34.74 -42.40
C GLU A 101 -49.13 -35.95 -41.47
N PRO A 102 -48.53 -35.83 -40.27
CA PRO A 102 -48.79 -36.81 -39.23
C PRO A 102 -50.24 -36.60 -38.78
N GLU A 103 -51.06 -37.63 -38.95
CA GLU A 103 -52.43 -37.69 -38.43
C GLU A 103 -52.47 -37.16 -36.98
N PRO A 104 -53.55 -36.43 -36.59
CA PRO A 104 -53.69 -35.92 -35.25
C PRO A 104 -53.81 -37.11 -34.29
N GLU A 105 -52.70 -37.47 -33.62
CA GLU A 105 -52.73 -38.44 -32.54
C GLU A 105 -53.77 -37.96 -31.52
N GLU A 106 -54.86 -38.72 -31.49
CA GLU A 106 -56.02 -38.53 -30.66
C GLU A 106 -55.55 -38.48 -29.20
N LYS A 107 -55.34 -37.26 -28.68
CA LYS A 107 -54.92 -37.04 -27.29
C LYS A 107 -56.02 -37.58 -26.38
N LYS A 108 -55.89 -38.84 -26.00
CA LYS A 108 -56.73 -39.51 -24.99
C LYS A 108 -56.79 -38.61 -23.78
N LYS A 109 -57.91 -37.90 -23.63
CA LYS A 109 -58.20 -37.08 -22.46
C LYS A 109 -58.19 -38.03 -21.27
N MET A 110 -57.12 -38.00 -20.48
CA MET A 110 -57.08 -38.70 -19.21
C MET A 110 -58.30 -38.26 -18.40
N GLY A 111 -59.20 -39.21 -18.13
CA GLY A 111 -60.35 -38.97 -17.27
C GLY A 111 -59.88 -38.42 -15.92
N LEU A 112 -60.76 -37.67 -15.24
CA LEU A 112 -60.48 -37.01 -13.97
C LEU A 112 -59.78 -37.94 -12.96
N PHE A 113 -60.20 -39.21 -12.91
CA PHE A 113 -59.61 -40.26 -12.07
C PHE A 113 -58.15 -40.60 -12.42
N GLY A 114 -57.81 -40.63 -13.71
CA GLY A 114 -56.44 -40.86 -14.18
C GLY A 114 -55.51 -39.70 -13.78
N ARG A 115 -56.01 -38.47 -13.84
CA ARG A 115 -55.26 -37.28 -13.37
C ARG A 115 -55.00 -37.34 -11.86
N ILE A 116 -55.99 -37.73 -11.05
CA ILE A 116 -55.84 -37.83 -9.59
C ILE A 116 -54.79 -38.89 -9.22
N ILE A 117 -54.87 -40.09 -9.80
CA ILE A 117 -53.89 -41.17 -9.55
C ILE A 117 -52.48 -40.74 -9.97
N TRP A 118 -52.35 -40.05 -11.10
CA TRP A 118 -51.07 -39.55 -11.57
C TRP A 118 -50.49 -38.49 -10.60
N THR A 119 -51.31 -37.55 -10.12
CA THR A 119 -50.87 -36.54 -9.14
C THR A 119 -50.45 -37.16 -7.81
N LEU A 120 -51.19 -38.15 -7.29
CA LEU A 120 -50.85 -38.84 -6.04
C LEU A 120 -49.53 -39.62 -6.16
N ASN A 121 -49.25 -40.23 -7.32
CA ASN A 121 -47.97 -40.88 -7.55
C ASN A 121 -46.81 -39.88 -7.58
N ILE A 122 -46.98 -38.73 -8.22
CA ILE A 122 -45.94 -37.67 -8.23
C ILE A 122 -45.68 -37.15 -6.82
N ILE A 123 -46.74 -36.87 -6.06
CA ILE A 123 -46.61 -36.43 -4.65
C ILE A 123 -45.93 -37.51 -3.82
N GLY A 124 -46.29 -38.79 -3.98
CA GLY A 124 -45.67 -39.90 -3.30
C GLY A 124 -44.17 -40.04 -3.62
N VAL A 125 -43.78 -39.86 -4.88
CA VAL A 125 -42.37 -39.87 -5.30
C VAL A 125 -41.62 -38.67 -4.74
N LEU A 126 -42.21 -37.46 -4.77
CA LEU A 126 -41.61 -36.26 -4.18
C LEU A 126 -41.42 -36.42 -2.66
N TYR A 127 -42.41 -36.97 -1.96
CA TYR A 127 -42.34 -37.22 -0.52
C TYR A 127 -41.29 -38.29 -0.19
N PHE A 128 -41.19 -39.34 -1.01
CA PHE A 128 -40.16 -40.37 -0.87
C PHE A 128 -38.75 -39.81 -1.08
N VAL A 129 -38.57 -38.95 -2.09
CA VAL A 129 -37.29 -38.26 -2.33
C VAL A 129 -36.96 -37.32 -1.17
N TYR A 130 -37.93 -36.54 -0.69
CA TYR A 130 -37.75 -35.62 0.43
C TYR A 130 -37.40 -36.34 1.73
N PHE A 131 -38.15 -37.40 2.08
CA PHE A 131 -37.96 -38.16 3.32
C PHE A 131 -36.61 -38.88 3.38
N LEU A 132 -36.08 -39.26 2.23
CA LEU A 132 -34.81 -39.99 2.15
C LEU A 132 -33.59 -39.10 1.94
N GLY A 133 -33.80 -37.80 1.72
CA GLY A 133 -32.70 -36.87 1.61
C GLY A 133 -32.17 -36.47 2.98
N PHE A 134 -30.85 -36.46 3.10
CA PHE A 134 -30.16 -35.96 4.28
C PHE A 134 -29.64 -34.56 4.01
N THR A 135 -29.77 -33.66 4.97
CA THR A 135 -29.10 -32.37 4.92
C THR A 135 -27.72 -32.47 5.56
N VAL A 136 -26.69 -32.06 4.83
CA VAL A 136 -25.35 -31.89 5.39
C VAL A 136 -25.21 -30.43 5.84
N PRO A 137 -24.93 -30.16 7.12
CA PRO A 137 -24.62 -28.81 7.57
C PRO A 137 -23.25 -28.41 7.00
N LEU A 138 -23.18 -27.23 6.38
CA LEU A 138 -21.93 -26.59 5.99
C LEU A 138 -21.63 -25.44 6.93
N GLY A 139 -20.39 -25.41 7.40
CA GLY A 139 -19.85 -24.28 8.16
C GLY A 139 -19.76 -23.00 7.31
N PRO A 140 -19.66 -21.82 7.94
CA PRO A 140 -19.61 -20.53 7.24
C PRO A 140 -18.41 -20.39 6.28
N ASN A 141 -17.34 -21.16 6.51
CA ASN A 141 -16.12 -21.18 5.71
C ASN A 141 -15.91 -22.50 4.97
N GLU A 142 -16.97 -23.30 4.78
CA GLU A 142 -16.88 -24.55 4.04
C GLU A 142 -17.49 -24.39 2.64
N GLY A 143 -16.76 -24.86 1.62
CA GLY A 143 -17.31 -25.18 0.32
C GLY A 143 -17.62 -26.67 0.25
N ALA A 144 -18.44 -27.11 -0.70
CA ALA A 144 -18.70 -28.54 -0.84
C ALA A 144 -18.71 -29.00 -2.29
N VAL A 145 -18.14 -30.18 -2.51
CA VAL A 145 -18.18 -30.86 -3.81
C VAL A 145 -19.20 -31.99 -3.75
N ARG A 146 -20.19 -31.94 -4.63
CA ARG A 146 -21.12 -33.04 -4.84
C ARG A 146 -20.50 -34.08 -5.77
N LYS A 147 -20.42 -35.32 -5.33
CA LYS A 147 -19.95 -36.47 -6.10
C LYS A 147 -21.10 -37.44 -6.31
N ASN A 148 -21.60 -37.55 -7.55
CA ASN A 148 -22.58 -38.58 -7.88
C ASN A 148 -21.87 -39.95 -7.94
N ILE A 149 -22.44 -40.93 -7.24
CA ILE A 149 -21.88 -42.30 -7.12
C ILE A 149 -22.18 -43.09 -8.39
N LEU A 150 -23.35 -42.87 -9.01
CA LEU A 150 -23.82 -43.63 -10.18
C LEU A 150 -23.32 -43.11 -11.54
N PHE A 151 -23.10 -41.80 -11.67
CA PHE A 151 -22.85 -41.13 -12.96
C PHE A 151 -21.47 -40.45 -13.05
N GLY A 152 -20.57 -40.71 -12.10
CA GLY A 152 -19.28 -39.99 -11.98
C GLY A 152 -19.43 -38.68 -11.20
N ILE A 153 -18.31 -37.98 -10.96
CA ILE A 153 -18.33 -36.69 -10.24
C ILE A 153 -19.15 -35.71 -11.08
N SER A 154 -20.21 -35.14 -10.52
CA SER A 154 -21.11 -34.21 -11.22
C SER A 154 -20.92 -32.81 -10.67
N ASP A 155 -20.68 -31.87 -11.59
CA ASP A 155 -20.28 -30.46 -11.45
C ASP A 155 -21.24 -29.54 -10.70
N VAL A 156 -21.59 -29.84 -9.44
CA VAL A 156 -22.30 -28.88 -8.61
C VAL A 156 -21.50 -28.63 -7.36
N ALA A 157 -20.63 -27.61 -7.44
CA ALA A 157 -20.12 -26.94 -6.26
C ALA A 157 -21.33 -26.37 -5.52
N VAL A 158 -21.51 -26.75 -4.27
CA VAL A 158 -22.53 -26.16 -3.41
C VAL A 158 -21.81 -25.28 -2.41
N SER A 159 -22.04 -23.98 -2.50
CA SER A 159 -21.49 -22.96 -1.62
C SER A 159 -22.60 -22.38 -0.74
N GLY A 160 -22.22 -21.90 0.44
CA GLY A 160 -23.09 -21.12 1.30
C GLY A 160 -23.33 -21.77 2.67
N PRO A 161 -23.46 -20.96 3.73
CA PRO A 161 -23.85 -21.46 5.04
C PRO A 161 -25.25 -22.06 4.95
N GLY A 162 -25.41 -23.30 5.42
CA GLY A 162 -26.73 -23.93 5.41
C GLY A 162 -26.72 -25.44 5.31
N ARG A 163 -27.87 -25.97 4.92
CA ARG A 163 -28.16 -27.39 4.83
C ARG A 163 -28.21 -27.81 3.37
N VAL A 164 -27.20 -28.53 2.90
CA VAL A 164 -27.19 -29.05 1.53
C VAL A 164 -27.88 -30.40 1.50
N PHE A 165 -28.95 -30.49 0.72
CA PHE A 165 -29.70 -31.73 0.53
C PHE A 165 -28.92 -32.73 -0.33
N ARG A 166 -28.74 -33.96 0.15
CA ARG A 166 -28.19 -35.08 -0.62
C ARG A 166 -29.07 -36.31 -0.58
N ILE A 167 -29.03 -37.07 -1.66
CA ILE A 167 -29.60 -38.41 -1.73
C ILE A 167 -28.48 -39.41 -1.36
N PRO A 168 -28.50 -40.05 -0.18
CA PRO A 168 -27.33 -40.73 0.40
C PRO A 168 -26.79 -41.90 -0.44
N TRP A 169 -27.61 -42.62 -1.20
CA TRP A 169 -27.16 -43.71 -2.08
C TRP A 169 -26.72 -43.25 -3.47
N LEU A 170 -27.07 -42.02 -3.87
CA LEU A 170 -26.77 -41.48 -5.20
C LEU A 170 -25.63 -40.47 -5.15
N GLN A 171 -25.45 -39.79 -4.01
CA GLN A 171 -24.61 -38.59 -3.89
C GLN A 171 -23.83 -38.58 -2.58
N SER A 172 -22.53 -38.35 -2.71
CA SER A 172 -21.66 -37.98 -1.60
C SER A 172 -21.39 -36.49 -1.66
N ILE A 173 -21.48 -35.80 -0.53
CA ILE A 173 -21.04 -34.40 -0.41
C ILE A 173 -19.76 -34.45 0.40
N VAL A 174 -18.67 -33.95 -0.19
CA VAL A 174 -17.41 -33.80 0.53
C VAL A 174 -17.25 -32.33 0.89
N PRO A 175 -17.37 -31.96 2.18
CA PRO A 175 -17.06 -30.61 2.61
C PRO A 175 -15.57 -30.35 2.44
N MET A 176 -15.24 -29.12 2.10
CA MET A 176 -13.89 -28.63 1.90
C MET A 176 -13.73 -27.37 2.74
N ASP A 177 -12.67 -27.36 3.53
CA ASP A 177 -12.30 -26.20 4.31
C ASP A 177 -11.75 -25.09 3.40
N CYS A 178 -12.46 -23.97 3.34
CA CYS A 178 -12.11 -22.76 2.59
C CYS A 178 -11.58 -21.64 3.51
N SER A 179 -11.06 -22.00 4.70
CA SER A 179 -10.34 -21.06 5.56
C SER A 179 -9.02 -20.59 4.92
N ILE A 180 -8.51 -19.45 5.43
CA ILE A 180 -7.20 -18.93 5.04
C ILE A 180 -6.12 -19.85 5.59
N ARG A 181 -5.17 -20.18 4.73
CA ARG A 181 -4.02 -21.03 5.02
C ARG A 181 -2.75 -20.30 4.61
N TYR A 182 -1.63 -20.71 5.19
CA TYR A 182 -0.33 -20.10 4.93
C TYR A 182 0.60 -21.15 4.35
N ALA A 183 1.22 -20.82 3.23
CA ALA A 183 2.40 -21.52 2.74
C ALA A 183 3.62 -20.79 3.31
N GLU A 184 4.24 -21.39 4.32
CA GLU A 184 5.38 -20.81 5.04
C GLU A 184 6.67 -21.52 4.67
N PHE A 185 7.64 -20.74 4.23
CA PHE A 185 9.01 -21.18 4.00
C PHE A 185 9.88 -20.41 4.97
N ILE A 186 10.15 -21.01 6.13
CA ILE A 186 10.92 -20.37 7.20
C ILE A 186 12.28 -21.07 7.28
N PRO A 187 13.39 -20.37 7.02
CA PRO A 187 14.71 -20.93 7.25
C PRO A 187 14.98 -21.08 8.75
N GLU A 188 15.66 -22.15 9.14
CA GLU A 188 16.16 -22.30 10.50
C GLU A 188 17.47 -21.51 10.64
N VAL A 189 17.50 -20.65 11.64
CA VAL A 189 18.60 -19.74 11.89
C VAL A 189 19.26 -20.11 13.21
N LYS A 190 20.56 -20.36 13.18
CA LYS A 190 21.39 -20.57 14.36
C LYS A 190 22.05 -19.26 14.75
N VAL A 191 21.60 -18.71 15.86
CA VAL A 191 22.20 -17.52 16.46
C VAL A 191 23.52 -17.92 17.12
N VAL A 192 24.63 -17.44 16.58
CA VAL A 192 25.96 -17.65 17.16
C VAL A 192 26.31 -16.43 18.02
N LEU A 193 26.34 -16.61 19.34
CA LEU A 193 26.68 -15.56 20.29
C LEU A 193 28.08 -14.99 19.99
N GLY A 194 28.14 -13.70 19.67
CA GLY A 194 29.39 -12.97 19.39
C GLY A 194 29.64 -12.67 17.92
N GLU A 195 28.84 -13.22 17.00
CA GLU A 195 28.88 -12.86 15.59
C GLU A 195 27.77 -11.85 15.25
N TYR A 196 28.05 -10.95 14.30
CA TYR A 196 27.07 -9.96 13.83
C TYR A 196 26.05 -10.54 12.83
N PHE A 197 26.32 -11.72 12.29
CA PHE A 197 25.50 -12.36 11.25
C PHE A 197 25.08 -13.75 11.71
N ASP A 198 23.79 -14.05 11.55
CA ASP A 198 23.26 -15.35 11.91
C ASP A 198 23.69 -16.43 10.90
N GLU A 199 23.90 -17.65 11.39
CA GLU A 199 24.19 -18.78 10.51
C GLU A 199 22.90 -19.49 10.11
N VAL A 200 22.63 -19.55 8.82
CA VAL A 200 21.43 -20.25 8.35
C VAL A 200 21.72 -21.72 8.08
N VAL A 201 20.85 -22.59 8.58
CA VAL A 201 21.00 -24.03 8.39
C VAL A 201 20.71 -24.37 6.92
N PRO A 202 21.66 -25.00 6.20
CA PRO A 202 21.46 -25.36 4.81
C PRO A 202 20.28 -26.33 4.67
N ASN A 203 19.49 -26.15 3.61
CA ASN A 203 18.29 -26.94 3.29
C ASN A 203 17.10 -26.75 4.24
N THR A 204 17.06 -25.64 4.99
CA THR A 204 15.87 -25.23 5.74
C THR A 204 15.23 -24.03 5.04
N GLY A 205 13.90 -24.03 4.86
CA GLY A 205 13.22 -22.99 4.09
C GLY A 205 13.46 -23.02 2.58
N LEU A 206 13.23 -21.88 1.92
CA LEU A 206 13.30 -21.75 0.46
C LEU A 206 14.71 -21.38 0.02
N ARG A 207 15.47 -22.37 -0.47
CA ARG A 207 16.83 -22.21 -0.98
C ARG A 207 16.83 -21.96 -2.48
N MET A 208 17.45 -20.87 -2.93
CA MET A 208 17.51 -20.50 -4.34
C MET A 208 18.92 -20.07 -4.76
N PRO A 209 19.37 -20.46 -5.97
CA PRO A 209 20.61 -19.95 -6.52
C PRO A 209 20.42 -18.51 -6.99
N ASN A 210 21.35 -17.63 -6.66
CA ASN A 210 21.46 -16.26 -7.13
C ASN A 210 22.28 -16.21 -8.42
N LYS A 211 22.13 -15.14 -9.22
CA LYS A 211 22.95 -14.87 -10.42
C LYS A 211 24.46 -14.90 -10.14
N SER A 212 24.89 -14.56 -8.93
CA SER A 212 26.30 -14.64 -8.49
C SER A 212 26.76 -16.07 -8.14
N ASN A 213 26.02 -17.10 -8.52
CA ASN A 213 26.29 -18.52 -8.23
C ASN A 213 26.42 -18.83 -6.73
N THR A 214 25.69 -18.08 -5.91
CA THR A 214 25.63 -18.21 -4.46
C THR A 214 24.21 -18.56 -4.06
N TYR A 215 24.03 -19.19 -2.90
CA TYR A 215 22.68 -19.57 -2.45
C TYR A 215 22.14 -18.55 -1.47
N VAL A 216 20.88 -18.20 -1.68
CA VAL A 216 20.10 -17.34 -0.79
C VAL A 216 18.97 -18.19 -0.23
N GLN A 217 18.74 -18.06 1.06
CA GLN A 217 17.58 -18.59 1.73
C GLN A 217 16.62 -17.47 2.06
N VAL A 218 15.35 -17.69 1.74
CA VAL A 218 14.34 -16.65 1.81
C VAL A 218 13.23 -17.08 2.76
N ARG A 219 12.83 -16.17 3.65
CA ARG A 219 11.62 -16.30 4.45
C ARG A 219 10.44 -15.76 3.65
N LEU A 220 9.61 -16.68 3.16
CA LEU A 220 8.44 -16.37 2.35
C LEU A 220 7.16 -16.90 2.99
N VAL A 221 6.16 -16.04 3.11
CA VAL A 221 4.83 -16.40 3.61
C VAL A 221 3.79 -16.03 2.54
N VAL A 222 3.08 -17.04 2.04
CA VAL A 222 2.03 -16.83 1.03
C VAL A 222 0.69 -17.24 1.63
N PRO A 223 -0.14 -16.28 2.08
CA PRO A 223 -1.51 -16.55 2.46
C PRO A 223 -2.37 -16.90 1.23
N TYR A 224 -3.07 -18.01 1.30
CA TYR A 224 -3.99 -18.46 0.28
C TYR A 224 -5.28 -19.01 0.89
N LYS A 225 -6.37 -18.97 0.12
CA LYS A 225 -7.64 -19.61 0.52
C LYS A 225 -8.31 -20.23 -0.71
N PRO A 226 -8.92 -21.42 -0.61
CA PRO A 226 -9.76 -21.94 -1.67
C PRO A 226 -10.99 -21.06 -1.90
N TYR A 227 -11.38 -20.86 -3.17
CA TYR A 227 -12.65 -20.21 -3.48
C TYR A 227 -13.83 -21.10 -3.07
N LYS A 228 -14.89 -20.49 -2.53
CA LYS A 228 -16.11 -21.21 -2.12
C LYS A 228 -16.91 -21.71 -3.32
N GLU A 229 -16.89 -20.97 -4.42
CA GLU A 229 -17.65 -21.22 -5.64
C GLU A 229 -16.88 -20.77 -6.89
N PRO A 230 -17.12 -21.42 -8.05
CA PRO A 230 -16.57 -20.95 -9.31
C PRO A 230 -17.29 -19.69 -9.77
N LYS A 231 -16.57 -18.79 -10.44
CA LYS A 231 -17.13 -17.58 -11.04
C LYS A 231 -16.87 -17.56 -12.54
N TYR A 232 -17.90 -17.20 -13.29
CA TYR A 232 -17.86 -17.08 -14.75
C TYR A 232 -18.09 -15.64 -15.16
N ASN A 233 -17.45 -15.21 -16.24
CA ASN A 233 -17.70 -13.92 -16.87
C ASN A 233 -19.03 -13.95 -17.64
N LYS A 234 -19.50 -12.78 -18.08
CA LYS A 234 -20.70 -12.64 -18.94
C LYS A 234 -20.64 -13.51 -20.20
N ASP A 235 -19.43 -13.76 -20.72
CA ASP A 235 -19.18 -14.60 -21.89
C ASP A 235 -19.17 -16.11 -21.58
N GLY A 236 -19.48 -16.51 -20.34
CA GLY A 236 -19.41 -17.91 -19.89
C GLY A 236 -17.99 -18.44 -19.67
N LYS A 237 -16.95 -17.62 -19.84
CA LYS A 237 -15.56 -18.00 -19.53
C LYS A 237 -15.31 -18.02 -18.03
N LEU A 238 -14.60 -19.04 -17.55
CA LEU A 238 -14.24 -19.18 -16.13
C LEU A 238 -13.27 -18.06 -15.72
N ILE A 239 -13.64 -17.25 -14.73
CA ILE A 239 -12.77 -16.23 -14.11
C ILE A 239 -11.90 -16.90 -13.06
N HIS A 240 -12.52 -17.66 -12.16
CA HIS A 240 -11.82 -18.53 -11.22
C HIS A 240 -12.62 -19.80 -10.97
N GLY A 241 -11.90 -20.90 -10.72
CA GLY A 241 -12.48 -22.17 -10.33
C GLY A 241 -13.09 -22.15 -8.94
N GLY A 242 -13.63 -23.28 -8.53
CA GLY A 242 -14.11 -23.54 -7.18
C GLY A 242 -13.60 -24.88 -6.65
N PRO A 243 -14.22 -25.42 -5.59
CA PRO A 243 -13.79 -26.65 -4.93
C PRO A 243 -13.72 -27.86 -5.86
N TYR A 244 -14.54 -27.87 -6.92
CA TYR A 244 -14.55 -28.94 -7.91
C TYR A 244 -13.28 -28.97 -8.76
N GLN A 245 -12.90 -27.83 -9.36
CA GLN A 245 -11.66 -27.71 -10.16
C GLN A 245 -10.44 -28.03 -9.30
N LEU A 246 -10.44 -27.58 -8.06
CA LEU A 246 -9.36 -27.84 -7.12
C LEU A 246 -9.19 -29.33 -6.81
N ASN A 247 -10.31 -30.03 -6.63
CA ASN A 247 -10.32 -31.48 -6.44
C ASN A 247 -9.82 -32.24 -7.68
N LEU A 248 -10.09 -31.76 -8.90
CA LEU A 248 -9.56 -32.38 -10.12
C LEU A 248 -8.03 -32.31 -10.18
N ARG A 249 -7.45 -31.18 -9.78
CA ARG A 249 -5.99 -30.98 -9.82
C ARG A 249 -5.25 -31.65 -8.65
N THR A 250 -5.75 -31.49 -7.43
CA THR A 250 -5.00 -31.84 -6.21
C THR A 250 -5.65 -32.95 -5.36
N GLY A 251 -6.95 -33.19 -5.57
CA GLY A 251 -7.80 -34.00 -4.71
C GLY A 251 -8.36 -33.23 -3.51
N LEU A 252 -9.35 -33.80 -2.83
CA LEU A 252 -10.04 -33.18 -1.68
C LEU A 252 -9.26 -33.23 -0.34
N LYS A 253 -8.08 -33.87 -0.30
CA LYS A 253 -7.30 -33.94 0.94
C LYS A 253 -6.52 -32.66 1.15
N THR A 254 -6.75 -32.01 2.29
CA THR A 254 -6.10 -30.78 2.74
C THR A 254 -4.58 -30.82 2.63
N ASP A 255 -3.96 -31.93 2.99
CA ASP A 255 -2.50 -32.08 2.98
C ASP A 255 -1.95 -32.12 1.56
N ARG A 256 -2.70 -32.70 0.62
CA ARG A 256 -2.31 -32.74 -0.80
C ARG A 256 -2.42 -31.38 -1.45
N ILE A 257 -3.46 -30.62 -1.12
CA ILE A 257 -3.62 -29.24 -1.57
C ILE A 257 -2.43 -28.42 -1.10
N SER A 258 -2.15 -28.45 0.22
CA SER A 258 -1.06 -27.67 0.82
C SER A 258 0.30 -28.05 0.22
N LYS A 259 0.59 -29.35 0.04
CA LYS A 259 1.83 -29.82 -0.59
C LYS A 259 1.97 -29.35 -2.04
N ASN A 260 0.90 -29.43 -2.84
CA ASN A 260 0.94 -28.99 -4.23
C ASN A 260 1.09 -27.46 -4.36
N VAL A 261 0.41 -26.70 -3.49
CA VAL A 261 0.54 -25.25 -3.39
C VAL A 261 1.98 -24.88 -3.06
N ASN A 262 2.56 -25.48 -2.01
CA ASN A 262 3.94 -25.23 -1.61
C ASN A 262 4.94 -25.53 -2.73
N ASN A 263 4.84 -26.70 -3.38
CA ASN A 263 5.76 -27.08 -4.46
C ASN A 263 5.75 -26.10 -5.64
N ILE A 264 4.56 -25.60 -6.02
CA ILE A 264 4.41 -24.64 -7.12
C ILE A 264 4.93 -23.27 -6.72
N ILE A 265 4.60 -22.82 -5.51
CA ILE A 265 5.13 -21.56 -4.96
C ILE A 265 6.65 -21.60 -4.92
N GLU A 266 7.24 -22.67 -4.40
CA GLU A 266 8.69 -22.88 -4.36
C GLU A 266 9.29 -22.81 -5.77
N THR A 267 8.73 -23.54 -6.73
CA THR A 267 9.22 -23.57 -8.11
C THR A 267 9.18 -22.18 -8.77
N GLU A 268 8.08 -21.45 -8.61
CA GLU A 268 7.94 -20.12 -9.19
C GLU A 268 8.82 -19.10 -8.45
N ALA A 269 8.87 -19.14 -7.12
CA ALA A 269 9.73 -18.27 -6.34
C ALA A 269 11.21 -18.43 -6.72
N ILE A 270 11.69 -19.67 -6.92
CA ILE A 270 13.06 -19.95 -7.41
C ILE A 270 13.29 -19.31 -8.80
N LYS A 271 12.32 -19.36 -9.72
CA LYS A 271 12.45 -18.74 -11.05
C LYS A 271 12.51 -17.22 -10.97
N PHE A 272 11.65 -16.61 -10.16
CA PHE A 272 11.55 -15.14 -10.09
C PHE A 272 12.73 -14.52 -9.33
N PHE A 273 13.05 -15.08 -8.17
CA PHE A 273 14.09 -14.57 -7.28
C PHE A 273 15.49 -15.10 -7.62
N GLY A 274 15.63 -16.30 -8.18
CA GLY A 274 16.95 -16.85 -8.51
C GLY A 274 17.70 -16.08 -9.62
N GLY A 275 16.98 -15.30 -10.43
CA GLY A 275 17.58 -14.38 -11.40
C GLY A 275 18.11 -13.07 -10.81
N LEU A 276 17.88 -12.78 -9.53
CA LEU A 276 18.36 -11.56 -8.87
C LEU A 276 19.85 -11.68 -8.56
N SER A 277 20.57 -10.56 -8.63
CA SER A 277 21.92 -10.42 -8.11
C SER A 277 21.88 -10.11 -6.60
N GLN A 278 23.03 -10.22 -5.92
CA GLN A 278 23.18 -9.84 -4.51
C GLN A 278 22.70 -8.40 -4.23
N ASP A 279 23.15 -7.46 -5.06
CA ASP A 279 22.74 -6.04 -4.97
C ASP A 279 21.21 -5.86 -5.12
N GLY A 280 20.56 -6.72 -5.92
CA GLY A 280 19.11 -6.68 -6.13
C GLY A 280 18.26 -7.12 -4.94
N PHE A 281 18.86 -7.78 -3.93
CA PHE A 281 18.19 -8.12 -2.67
C PHE A 281 18.33 -6.99 -1.62
N TYR A 282 19.46 -6.27 -1.61
CA TYR A 282 19.75 -5.27 -0.56
C TYR A 282 19.36 -3.83 -0.89
N LEU A 283 19.28 -3.46 -2.18
CA LEU A 283 19.11 -2.06 -2.57
C LEU A 283 17.65 -1.73 -2.92
N PRO A 284 16.89 -0.97 -2.11
CA PRO A 284 16.02 0.03 -2.68
C PRO A 284 16.91 1.07 -3.39
N ASP A 285 16.67 1.35 -4.66
CA ASP A 285 17.40 2.42 -5.35
C ASP A 285 17.26 3.72 -4.53
N PRO A 286 18.36 4.29 -4.00
CA PRO A 286 18.27 5.47 -3.14
C PRO A 286 17.67 6.68 -3.87
N LYS A 287 17.66 6.68 -5.21
CA LYS A 287 17.03 7.72 -6.02
C LYS A 287 15.56 7.45 -6.32
N ASN A 288 15.09 6.21 -6.18
CA ASN A 288 13.74 5.84 -6.59
C ASN A 288 13.21 4.65 -5.76
N PRO A 289 12.68 4.89 -4.55
CA PRO A 289 12.24 3.82 -3.64
C PRO A 289 11.12 2.93 -4.22
N GLU A 290 10.37 3.43 -5.21
CA GLU A 290 9.34 2.67 -5.96
C GLU A 290 9.95 1.64 -6.94
N ASN A 291 11.23 1.77 -7.26
CA ASN A 291 11.95 0.94 -8.21
C ASN A 291 12.72 -0.21 -7.53
N ASN A 292 12.31 -0.62 -6.33
CA ASN A 292 12.90 -1.76 -5.65
C ASN A 292 12.66 -3.03 -6.48
N TYR A 293 13.73 -3.53 -7.11
CA TYR A 293 13.71 -4.72 -7.97
C TYR A 293 13.10 -5.93 -7.26
N LEU A 294 13.38 -6.09 -5.96
CA LEU A 294 12.83 -7.16 -5.14
C LEU A 294 11.31 -7.05 -5.02
N HIS A 295 10.80 -5.84 -4.76
CA HIS A 295 9.36 -5.57 -4.68
C HIS A 295 8.65 -5.84 -6.00
N GLN A 296 9.23 -5.40 -7.13
CA GLN A 296 8.67 -5.66 -8.46
C GLN A 296 8.65 -7.15 -8.79
N LYS A 297 9.69 -7.89 -8.42
CA LYS A 297 9.75 -9.34 -8.60
C LYS A 297 8.71 -10.05 -7.75
N ASN A 298 8.51 -9.60 -6.51
CA ASN A 298 7.51 -10.14 -5.60
C ASN A 298 6.08 -9.89 -6.13
N GLN A 299 5.79 -8.69 -6.65
CA GLN A 299 4.51 -8.39 -7.30
C GLN A 299 4.26 -9.28 -8.53
N LYS A 300 5.27 -9.45 -9.39
CA LYS A 300 5.17 -10.35 -10.56
C LYS A 300 4.97 -11.81 -10.17
N LEU A 301 5.61 -12.26 -9.10
CA LEU A 301 5.39 -13.59 -8.54
C LEU A 301 3.93 -13.73 -8.06
N LEU A 302 3.41 -12.75 -7.33
CA LEU A 302 2.01 -12.73 -6.87
C LEU A 302 1.02 -12.81 -8.05
N GLU A 303 1.22 -11.98 -9.08
CA GLU A 303 0.41 -12.01 -10.29
C GLU A 303 0.46 -13.38 -10.97
N LYS A 304 1.66 -13.96 -11.08
CA LYS A 304 1.83 -15.27 -11.73
C LYS A 304 1.18 -16.39 -10.93
N LEU A 305 1.32 -16.38 -9.60
CA LEU A 305 0.68 -17.35 -8.73
C LEU A 305 -0.84 -17.23 -8.82
N ARG A 306 -1.39 -16.02 -8.88
CA ARG A 306 -2.83 -15.79 -9.10
C ARG A 306 -3.29 -16.34 -10.46
N GLU A 307 -2.52 -16.10 -11.53
CA GLU A 307 -2.82 -16.62 -12.87
C GLU A 307 -2.85 -18.17 -12.90
N ILE A 308 -1.91 -18.82 -12.21
CA ILE A 308 -1.82 -20.29 -12.16
C ILE A 308 -2.96 -20.90 -11.35
N TRP A 309 -3.28 -20.31 -10.20
CA TRP A 309 -4.17 -20.91 -9.20
C TRP A 309 -5.63 -20.47 -9.29
N ALA A 310 -5.91 -19.29 -9.85
CA ALA A 310 -7.28 -18.82 -10.01
C ALA A 310 -8.15 -19.81 -10.81
N PRO A 311 -7.70 -20.37 -11.97
CA PRO A 311 -8.49 -21.35 -12.72
C PRO A 311 -8.80 -22.64 -11.92
N ASP A 312 -7.91 -23.03 -11.01
CA ASP A 312 -8.09 -24.23 -10.18
C ASP A 312 -8.96 -23.99 -8.95
N GLY A 313 -9.27 -22.73 -8.61
CA GLY A 313 -10.09 -22.41 -7.45
C GLY A 313 -9.30 -22.13 -6.16
N ILE A 314 -8.06 -21.66 -6.27
CA ILE A 314 -7.32 -21.08 -5.13
C ILE A 314 -7.12 -19.58 -5.34
N GLU A 315 -7.45 -18.80 -4.32
CA GLU A 315 -7.17 -17.37 -4.22
C GLU A 315 -5.85 -17.18 -3.48
N ILE A 316 -4.85 -16.60 -4.15
CA ILE A 316 -3.62 -16.13 -3.51
C ILE A 316 -3.85 -14.70 -3.06
N LEU A 317 -3.84 -14.48 -1.74
CA LEU A 317 -4.15 -13.20 -1.14
C LEU A 317 -2.97 -12.24 -1.32
N ASP A 318 -1.78 -12.67 -0.91
CA ASP A 318 -0.56 -11.87 -0.98
C ASP A 318 0.68 -12.78 -1.01
N CYS A 319 1.84 -12.18 -1.28
CA CYS A 319 3.14 -12.83 -1.23
C CYS A 319 4.05 -11.98 -0.34
N LEU A 320 4.28 -12.41 0.90
CA LEU A 320 5.04 -11.66 1.88
C LEU A 320 6.47 -12.19 1.95
N LEU A 321 7.39 -11.36 1.48
CA LEU A 321 8.81 -11.58 1.59
C LEU A 321 9.30 -10.84 2.84
N GLU A 322 9.59 -11.57 3.91
CA GLU A 322 9.94 -10.94 5.19
C GLU A 322 11.43 -10.63 5.29
N THR A 323 12.26 -11.65 5.03
CA THR A 323 13.70 -11.59 5.25
C THR A 323 14.40 -12.57 4.29
N PHE A 324 15.67 -12.32 4.02
CA PHE A 324 16.53 -13.20 3.27
C PHE A 324 17.91 -13.28 3.92
N TYR A 325 18.60 -14.38 3.67
CA TYR A 325 19.92 -14.67 4.19
C TYR A 325 20.79 -15.31 3.12
N PHE A 326 22.07 -14.96 3.08
CA PHE A 326 23.04 -15.65 2.23
C PHE A 326 23.66 -16.82 2.99
N GLU A 327 23.85 -17.96 2.32
CA GLU A 327 24.50 -19.12 2.96
C GLU A 327 25.98 -18.86 3.29
N ASP A 328 26.63 -17.96 2.55
CA ASP A 328 28.03 -17.58 2.78
C ASP A 328 28.11 -16.26 3.57
N LYS A 329 28.48 -16.36 4.85
CA LYS A 329 28.66 -15.21 5.76
C LYS A 329 29.67 -14.19 5.23
N ASN A 330 30.68 -14.63 4.49
CA ASN A 330 31.71 -13.72 3.96
C ASN A 330 31.11 -12.74 2.94
N ILE A 331 30.02 -13.13 2.28
CA ILE A 331 29.35 -12.29 1.29
C ILE A 331 28.54 -11.21 1.99
N GLU A 332 27.78 -11.55 3.02
CA GLU A 332 27.03 -10.55 3.80
C GLU A 332 27.96 -9.54 4.43
N GLN A 333 29.07 -10.01 5.01
CA GLN A 333 30.08 -9.13 5.58
C GLN A 333 30.70 -8.20 4.53
N LYS A 334 31.08 -8.72 3.35
CA LYS A 334 31.63 -7.89 2.27
C LYS A 334 30.63 -6.87 1.73
N ILE A 335 29.35 -7.24 1.62
CA ILE A 335 28.29 -6.32 1.20
C ILE A 335 28.10 -5.23 2.25
N PHE A 336 28.10 -5.61 3.54
CA PHE A 336 28.01 -4.67 4.64
C PHE A 336 29.19 -3.69 4.65
N GLU A 337 30.43 -4.19 4.52
CA GLU A 337 31.65 -3.38 4.45
C GLU A 337 31.62 -2.42 3.24
N LYS A 338 31.19 -2.90 2.08
CA LYS A 338 31.02 -2.07 0.87
C LYS A 338 29.99 -0.96 1.09
N ASN A 339 28.83 -1.28 1.65
CA ASN A 339 27.78 -0.30 1.93
C ASN A 339 28.24 0.72 2.98
N LEU A 340 28.96 0.28 4.01
CA LEU A 340 29.55 1.15 5.01
C LEU A 340 30.56 2.11 4.36
N GLN A 341 31.42 1.61 3.48
CA GLN A 341 32.38 2.45 2.75
C GLN A 341 31.67 3.52 1.90
N VAL A 342 30.59 3.17 1.19
CA VAL A 342 29.80 4.13 0.41
C VAL A 342 29.23 5.22 1.31
N VAL A 343 28.64 4.85 2.45
CA VAL A 343 28.10 5.82 3.42
C VAL A 343 29.21 6.72 3.98
N GLU A 344 30.39 6.17 4.26
CA GLU A 344 31.54 6.97 4.70
C GLU A 344 32.03 7.96 3.63
N GLU A 345 32.03 7.57 2.36
CA GLU A 345 32.37 8.44 1.23
C GLU A 345 31.33 9.55 1.04
N GLU A 346 30.04 9.25 1.14
CA GLU A 346 28.95 10.23 1.14
C GLU A 346 29.08 11.21 2.32
N LEU A 347 29.41 10.71 3.51
CA LEU A 347 29.63 11.55 4.69
C LEU A 347 30.86 12.45 4.51
N LYS A 348 31.96 11.92 3.96
CA LYS A 348 33.17 12.71 3.64
C LYS A 348 32.86 13.80 2.63
N THR A 349 32.16 13.48 1.54
CA THR A 349 31.79 14.48 0.51
C THR A 349 30.84 15.54 1.07
N ALA A 350 29.85 15.16 1.88
CA ALA A 350 28.98 16.09 2.57
C ALA A 350 29.74 17.01 3.54
N ARG A 351 30.69 16.46 4.31
CA ARG A 351 31.57 17.25 5.19
C ARG A 351 32.45 18.22 4.39
N LEU A 352 33.03 17.77 3.28
CA LEU A 352 33.82 18.64 2.41
C LEU A 352 32.96 19.80 1.87
N ALA A 353 31.75 19.51 1.41
CA ALA A 353 30.81 20.53 0.93
C ALA A 353 30.37 21.50 2.05
N GLN A 354 30.29 21.03 3.30
CA GLN A 354 30.04 21.90 4.45
C GLN A 354 31.25 22.80 4.73
N MET A 355 32.46 22.23 4.73
CA MET A 355 33.69 23.00 4.99
C MET A 355 33.94 24.07 3.92
N THR A 356 33.63 23.80 2.65
CA THR A 356 33.74 24.82 1.59
C THR A 356 32.76 25.95 1.81
N LYS A 357 31.50 25.67 2.16
CA LYS A 357 30.51 26.69 2.52
C LYS A 357 30.91 27.50 3.75
N GLU A 358 31.45 26.86 4.77
CA GLU A 358 31.96 27.56 5.96
C GLU A 358 33.16 28.46 5.61
N ALA A 359 34.05 28.02 4.73
CA ALA A 359 35.16 28.83 4.26
C ALA A 359 34.68 30.04 3.44
N GLU A 360 33.68 29.86 2.58
CA GLU A 360 33.04 30.96 1.84
C GLU A 360 32.39 31.98 2.78
N LEU A 361 31.62 31.51 3.79
CA LEU A 361 31.04 32.38 4.81
C LEU A 361 32.10 33.18 5.56
N ARG A 362 33.18 32.54 6.00
CA ARG A 362 34.31 33.23 6.65
C ARG A 362 34.97 34.26 5.75
N ARG A 363 35.06 33.98 4.44
CA ARG A 363 35.60 34.95 3.47
C ARG A 363 34.70 36.17 3.35
N VAL A 364 33.39 35.96 3.22
CA VAL A 364 32.39 37.04 3.16
C VAL A 364 32.40 37.88 4.44
N ASP A 365 32.48 37.24 5.61
CA ASP A 365 32.57 37.94 6.89
C ASP A 365 33.86 38.78 6.99
N ALA A 366 35.00 38.23 6.56
CA ALA A 366 36.27 38.96 6.54
C ALA A 366 36.24 40.16 5.58
N GLU A 367 35.68 39.98 4.38
CA GLU A 367 35.46 41.07 3.41
C GLU A 367 34.52 42.14 3.97
N GLY A 368 33.43 41.73 4.64
CA GLY A 368 32.49 42.62 5.31
C GLY A 368 33.15 43.44 6.42
N LEU A 369 33.92 42.80 7.29
CA LEU A 369 34.67 43.47 8.36
C LEU A 369 35.72 44.43 7.80
N ALA A 370 36.44 44.05 6.74
CA ALA A 370 37.41 44.92 6.08
C ALA A 370 36.73 46.16 5.47
N ARG A 371 35.58 45.99 4.82
CA ARG A 371 34.82 47.12 4.24
C ARG A 371 34.28 48.06 5.31
N VAL A 372 33.71 47.53 6.40
CA VAL A 372 33.25 48.34 7.54
C VAL A 372 34.44 49.07 8.17
N GLY A 373 35.59 48.41 8.33
CA GLY A 373 36.81 49.03 8.83
C GLY A 373 37.29 50.19 7.95
N ALA A 374 37.30 50.00 6.62
CA ALA A 374 37.68 51.03 5.66
C ALA A 374 36.72 52.23 5.68
N GLU A 375 35.40 52.00 5.70
CA GLU A 375 34.40 53.07 5.79
C GLU A 375 34.48 53.82 7.12
N LYS A 376 34.74 53.12 8.23
CA LYS A 376 34.96 53.76 9.52
C LYS A 376 36.20 54.66 9.53
N GLN A 377 37.31 54.20 8.94
CA GLN A 377 38.52 55.01 8.79
C GLN A 377 38.29 56.22 7.89
N ARG A 378 37.54 56.05 6.80
CA ARG A 378 37.14 57.15 5.92
C ARG A 378 36.30 58.18 6.66
N GLY A 379 35.26 57.76 7.38
CA GLY A 379 34.41 58.64 8.18
C GLY A 379 35.20 59.39 9.27
N LEU A 380 36.15 58.73 9.94
CA LEU A 380 37.06 59.40 10.88
C LEU A 380 37.97 60.42 10.20
N SER A 381 38.50 60.09 9.02
CA SER A 381 39.33 61.01 8.24
C SER A 381 38.55 62.23 7.77
N GLU A 382 37.30 62.05 7.32
CA GLU A 382 36.42 63.15 6.91
C GLU A 382 36.02 64.01 8.12
N ALA A 383 35.69 63.41 9.26
CA ALA A 383 35.42 64.15 10.50
C ALA A 383 36.63 64.98 10.95
N ASN A 384 37.83 64.38 10.95
CA ASN A 384 39.07 65.09 11.29
C ASN A 384 39.37 66.23 10.30
N ALA A 385 39.09 66.05 9.00
CA ALA A 385 39.26 67.11 8.01
C ALA A 385 38.29 68.28 8.28
N ILE A 386 37.02 67.99 8.57
CA ILE A 386 36.02 69.01 8.93
C ILE A 386 36.42 69.74 10.21
N GLU A 387 36.89 69.04 11.24
CA GLU A 387 37.39 69.67 12.48
C GLU A 387 38.62 70.55 12.21
N ALA A 388 39.55 70.09 11.38
CA ALA A 388 40.72 70.87 10.99
C ALA A 388 40.33 72.14 10.21
N GLU A 389 39.38 72.05 9.27
CA GLU A 389 38.82 73.18 8.54
C GLU A 389 38.09 74.16 9.46
N ALA A 390 37.28 73.65 10.41
CA ALA A 390 36.57 74.47 11.39
C ALA A 390 37.55 75.23 12.29
N ASN A 391 38.61 74.57 12.77
CA ASN A 391 39.67 75.19 13.56
C ASN A 391 40.44 76.25 12.76
N LEU A 392 40.74 75.98 11.49
CA LEU A 392 41.38 76.93 10.60
C LEU A 392 40.49 78.15 10.34
N TYR A 393 39.19 77.94 10.11
CA TYR A 393 38.23 79.03 9.95
C TYR A 393 38.11 79.88 11.23
N PHE A 394 38.00 79.23 12.39
CA PHE A 394 37.91 79.90 13.68
C PHE A 394 39.16 80.75 13.97
N THR A 395 40.36 80.19 13.75
CA THR A 395 41.63 80.91 13.94
C THR A 395 41.80 82.07 12.95
N GLN A 396 41.37 81.93 11.70
CA GLN A 396 41.35 83.03 10.74
C GLN A 396 40.39 84.14 11.16
N LYS A 397 39.16 83.81 11.57
CA LYS A 397 38.16 84.80 11.99
C LYS A 397 38.55 85.50 13.29
N SER A 398 39.12 84.77 14.25
CA SER A 398 39.62 85.38 15.49
C SER A 398 40.79 86.32 15.22
N SER A 399 41.72 85.94 14.34
CA SER A 399 42.83 86.80 13.91
C SER A 399 42.35 88.09 13.20
N LEU A 400 41.39 87.98 12.29
CA LEU A 400 40.76 89.13 11.65
C LEU A 400 40.05 90.04 12.66
N GLY A 401 39.32 89.45 13.61
CA GLY A 401 38.68 90.17 14.71
C GLY A 401 39.69 90.92 15.58
N LEU A 402 40.78 90.25 15.97
CA LEU A 402 41.86 90.85 16.75
C LEU A 402 42.52 92.00 16.00
N THR A 403 42.76 91.83 14.70
CA THR A 403 43.32 92.86 13.83
C THR A 403 42.38 94.06 13.73
N ALA A 404 41.06 93.84 13.59
CA ALA A 404 40.07 94.91 13.58
C ALA A 404 40.02 95.67 14.92
N VAL A 405 40.08 94.97 16.05
CA VAL A 405 40.17 95.58 17.39
C VAL A 405 41.46 96.40 17.52
N ASN A 406 42.61 95.85 17.12
CA ASN A 406 43.89 96.55 17.15
C ASN A 406 43.87 97.81 16.26
N ASN A 407 43.28 97.73 15.07
CA ASN A 407 43.10 98.88 14.18
C ASN A 407 42.18 99.95 14.79
N ALA A 408 41.10 99.55 15.48
CA ALA A 408 40.22 100.48 16.18
C ALA A 408 40.94 101.17 17.35
N ILE A 409 41.73 100.43 18.13
CA ILE A 409 42.57 100.99 19.21
C ILE A 409 43.61 101.94 18.64
N ALA A 410 44.28 101.57 17.54
CA ALA A 410 45.24 102.43 16.86
C ALA A 410 44.56 103.73 16.35
N SER A 411 43.37 103.63 15.74
CA SER A 411 42.60 104.80 15.29
C SER A 411 42.17 105.69 16.45
N GLN A 412 41.70 105.11 17.57
CA GLN A 412 41.36 105.87 18.77
C GLN A 412 42.59 106.58 19.35
N THR A 413 43.75 105.91 19.34
CA THR A 413 45.02 106.48 19.80
C THR A 413 45.44 107.63 18.90
N GLN A 414 45.37 107.47 17.58
CA GLN A 414 45.63 108.56 16.62
C GLN A 414 44.66 109.74 16.78
N GLN A 415 43.37 109.48 17.04
CA GLN A 415 42.40 110.54 17.31
C GLN A 415 42.72 111.28 18.62
N ARG A 416 43.14 110.55 19.67
CA ARG A 416 43.62 111.16 20.91
C ARG A 416 44.87 112.00 20.68
N GLU A 417 45.84 111.51 19.92
CA GLU A 417 47.05 112.25 19.58
C GLU A 417 46.72 113.54 18.80
N LYS A 418 45.87 113.45 17.76
CA LYS A 418 45.38 114.62 17.02
C LYS A 418 44.60 115.61 17.90
N ALA A 419 43.80 115.13 18.85
CA ALA A 419 43.08 115.98 19.80
C ALA A 419 44.03 116.70 20.78
N VAL A 420 45.13 116.04 21.15
CA VAL A 420 46.18 116.63 22.01
C VAL A 420 46.99 117.69 21.23
N GLU A 421 47.23 117.52 19.92
CA GLU A 421 47.87 118.56 19.08
C GLU A 421 47.01 119.84 18.93
N GLY A 422 45.69 119.74 19.03
CA GLY A 422 44.76 120.84 18.70
C GLY A 422 44.77 122.03 19.66
N VAL A 423 44.71 121.83 20.98
CA VAL A 423 44.72 122.93 21.98
C VAL A 423 45.20 122.38 23.33
N GLY A 424 46.49 122.55 23.68
CA GLY A 424 47.04 122.24 25.01
C GLY A 424 48.05 121.09 25.11
N GLY A 425 48.39 120.40 24.02
CA GLY A 425 49.27 119.23 24.02
C GLY A 425 50.71 119.48 24.49
N GLU A 426 51.23 120.69 24.29
CA GLU A 426 52.58 121.04 24.71
C GLU A 426 52.77 120.99 26.25
N ARG A 427 51.70 121.26 27.02
CA ARG A 427 51.71 121.19 28.48
C ARG A 427 51.58 119.75 28.99
N LEU A 428 50.81 118.93 28.28
CA LEU A 428 50.55 117.52 28.63
C LEU A 428 51.78 116.63 28.35
N ILE A 429 52.51 116.90 27.25
CA ILE A 429 53.79 116.24 26.95
C ILE A 429 54.83 116.54 28.03
N LYS A 430 54.91 117.80 28.51
CA LYS A 430 55.82 118.18 29.61
C LYS A 430 55.51 117.46 30.93
N ILE A 431 54.23 117.28 31.27
CA ILE A 431 53.82 116.55 32.49
C ILE A 431 54.15 115.05 32.37
N ARG A 432 53.87 114.41 31.22
CA ARG A 432 54.16 112.99 31.01
C ARG A 432 55.67 112.70 31.01
N LYS A 433 56.48 113.58 30.39
CA LYS A 433 57.94 113.48 30.38
C LYS A 433 58.53 113.65 31.79
N ALA A 434 57.96 114.55 32.60
CA ALA A 434 58.32 114.71 34.01
C ALA A 434 57.96 113.45 34.84
N GLN A 435 56.82 112.82 34.59
CA GLN A 435 56.41 111.58 35.28
C GLN A 435 57.29 110.37 34.92
N VAL A 436 57.73 110.25 33.67
CA VAL A 436 58.66 109.18 33.25
C VAL A 436 60.05 109.43 33.82
N MET A 437 60.54 110.67 33.84
CA MET A 437 61.80 111.02 34.52
C MET A 437 61.73 110.81 36.04
N SER A 438 60.58 111.09 36.69
CA SER A 438 60.44 110.82 38.13
C SER A 438 60.38 109.32 38.42
N ASN A 439 59.73 108.51 37.58
CA ASN A 439 59.64 107.07 37.77
C ASN A 439 60.97 106.35 37.49
N ILE A 440 61.77 106.83 36.53
CA ILE A 440 63.14 106.33 36.31
C ILE A 440 64.04 106.71 37.49
N MET A 441 63.85 107.89 38.09
CA MET A 441 64.60 108.29 39.29
C MET A 441 64.14 107.61 40.59
N SER A 442 62.86 107.23 40.72
CA SER A 442 62.36 106.51 41.90
C SER A 442 62.59 104.99 41.84
N SER A 443 62.92 104.44 40.67
CA SER A 443 63.24 103.02 40.47
C SER A 443 64.75 102.78 40.39
N GLY A 444 65.51 103.34 41.34
CA GLY A 444 66.67 102.71 41.98
C GLY A 444 67.67 101.88 41.15
N ILE A 445 67.97 102.22 39.90
CA ILE A 445 69.06 101.60 39.14
C ILE A 445 69.72 102.69 38.28
N ILE A 446 70.70 103.39 38.88
CA ILE A 446 72.00 103.81 38.33
C ILE A 446 72.52 104.98 39.19
N ASN A 447 73.55 104.68 39.98
CA ASN A 447 74.42 105.66 40.64
C ASN A 447 75.15 106.50 39.58
N GLY A 448 74.90 107.80 39.54
CA GLY A 448 75.64 108.75 38.69
C GLY A 448 75.22 110.19 38.97
N ASN A 449 76.13 110.97 39.54
CA ASN A 449 75.96 112.35 40.01
C ASN A 449 75.69 113.32 38.84
N PRO A 450 74.56 114.06 38.78
CA PRO A 450 74.12 114.76 37.56
C PRO A 450 74.63 116.21 37.40
N ILE A 451 75.75 116.59 38.01
CA ILE A 451 76.28 117.97 37.94
C ILE A 451 77.36 118.19 36.85
N GLU A 452 77.81 117.17 36.11
CA GLU A 452 78.91 117.34 35.12
C GLU A 452 78.51 117.36 33.62
N MET A 453 77.25 117.13 33.23
CA MET A 453 76.90 117.02 31.79
C MET A 453 76.40 118.30 31.10
N ILE A 454 76.37 119.47 31.75
CA ILE A 454 75.84 120.71 31.15
C ILE A 454 76.93 121.69 30.65
N THR A 455 78.23 121.37 30.73
CA THR A 455 79.30 122.34 30.38
C THR A 455 80.31 121.90 29.33
N LYS A 456 79.92 121.11 28.32
CA LYS A 456 80.71 120.96 27.08
C LYS A 456 79.84 120.80 25.84
N GLU A 457 79.21 121.90 25.42
CA GLU A 457 78.89 122.15 24.00
C GLU A 457 78.62 123.64 23.74
N VAL A 458 79.54 124.51 24.21
CA VAL A 458 79.85 125.82 23.61
C VAL A 458 81.35 126.11 23.83
N LYS A 459 82.19 125.40 23.08
CA LYS A 459 83.42 125.88 22.42
C LYS A 459 84.09 124.74 21.68
#